data_AF-A0A3E5E274-F1
#
_entry.id   AF-A0A3E5E274-F1
#
_cell.length_a   1.000
_cell.length_b   1.000
_cell.length_c   1.000
_cell.angle_alpha   90.00
_cell.angle_beta   90.00
_cell.angle_gamma   90.00
#
_symmetry.space_group_name_H-M   'P 1'
#
loop_
_entity.id
_entity.type
_entity.pdbx_description
1 polymer ?
#
loop_
_entity_poly.entity_id
_entity_poly.type
_entity_poly.pdbx_seq_one_letter_code
_entity_poly.pdbx_strand_id
1 'polypeptide(L)'
;MTLEEAKKILEKEGFHLVLAKKVIYQNGAIREFEKPEVCEAIKVANANRWTVGLSPTEWDEREARLKKEYGKNTKTPVEEQPEGNKVIIYPSTSPKDDFYYKHVLNEGNPALEEAASQFNDALLDDQSKKIKRLTEKITRLNKIIHKKNMKIEEFRKECSRHLRGKIKMFGENLDLSQELCDKNEELRLTKIREKNLDELGLKYVGENEKLKKKLAAKIVDEIDARALKSAESALAYKEKVIAEKDEVIADLGNELAATKKELEEKTKLVEDVRKGSKEYREYGIEAVKMIRKMAKVIVSYKPVVSLKDFKEYRRLANGYSFNPQLFDFSEEEEKKLSLIRDDSVGAVTNQKNCSPFKDTHPTEDSPEEVELDEILELFVRL
;
A
#
# COMPACT_ATOMS: atom_id res chain seq x y z
N MET A 1 1.32 56.05 22.00
CA MET A 1 1.13 55.80 20.56
C MET A 1 0.50 54.44 20.39
N THR A 2 -0.64 54.37 19.71
CA THR A 2 -1.31 53.09 19.36
C THR A 2 -0.68 52.46 18.12
N LEU A 3 -0.96 51.17 17.84
CA LEU A 3 -0.41 50.49 16.66
C LEU A 3 -0.86 51.17 15.35
N GLU A 4 -2.11 51.60 15.26
CA GLU A 4 -2.64 52.26 14.06
C GLU A 4 -2.05 53.68 13.85
N GLU A 5 -1.76 54.40 14.93
CA GLU A 5 -0.99 55.65 14.85
C GLU A 5 0.45 55.40 14.38
N ALA A 6 1.10 54.35 14.91
CA ALA A 6 2.46 53.98 14.54
C ALA A 6 2.56 53.60 13.06
N LYS A 7 1.62 52.80 12.53
CA LYS A 7 1.59 52.45 11.11
C LYS A 7 1.46 53.67 10.21
N LYS A 8 0.54 54.60 10.54
CA LYS A 8 0.36 55.85 9.77
C LYS A 8 1.63 56.71 9.74
N ILE A 9 2.33 56.81 10.87
CA ILE A 9 3.60 57.57 10.95
C ILE A 9 4.66 56.90 10.06
N LEU A 10 4.78 55.57 10.13
CA LEU A 10 5.77 54.81 9.38
C LEU A 10 5.51 54.82 7.87
N GLU A 11 4.26 54.64 7.45
CA GLU A 11 3.86 54.73 6.04
C GLU A 11 4.08 56.14 5.48
N LYS A 12 3.74 57.18 6.25
CA LYS A 12 3.98 58.59 5.85
C LYS A 12 5.46 58.90 5.70
N GLU A 13 6.31 58.30 6.53
CA GLU A 13 7.76 58.44 6.47
C GLU A 13 8.41 57.48 5.46
N GLY A 14 7.61 56.68 4.75
CA GLY A 14 8.03 55.86 3.60
C GLY A 14 8.44 54.43 3.95
N PHE A 15 8.23 53.96 5.18
CA PHE A 15 8.60 52.61 5.58
C PHE A 15 7.60 51.55 5.08
N HIS A 16 8.13 50.39 4.69
CA HIS A 16 7.31 49.22 4.41
C HIS A 16 7.09 48.38 5.67
N LEU A 17 5.85 47.91 5.84
CA LEU A 17 5.42 47.13 6.99
C LEU A 17 5.06 45.72 6.55
N VAL A 18 5.75 44.72 7.12
CA VAL A 18 5.49 43.31 6.83
C VAL A 18 5.19 42.56 8.12
N LEU A 19 4.09 41.82 8.14
CA LEU A 19 3.73 41.00 9.30
C LEU A 19 4.71 39.82 9.41
N ALA A 20 5.46 39.75 10.51
CA ALA A 20 6.39 38.67 10.77
C ALA A 20 5.81 37.61 11.72
N LYS A 21 6.21 36.35 11.51
CA LYS A 21 5.80 35.22 12.37
C LYS A 21 6.42 35.25 13.78
N LYS A 22 7.48 36.05 14.00
CA LYS A 22 8.16 36.25 15.30
C LYS A 22 8.43 37.74 15.52
N VAL A 23 8.54 38.16 16.79
CA VAL A 23 8.95 39.53 17.16
C VAL A 23 10.39 39.73 16.71
N ILE A 24 10.63 40.72 15.83
CA ILE A 24 11.96 41.04 15.33
C ILE A 24 12.45 42.29 16.05
N TYR A 25 13.54 42.17 16.81
CA TYR A 25 14.25 43.31 17.39
C TYR A 25 15.29 43.80 16.39
N GLN A 26 14.88 44.64 15.44
CA GLN A 26 15.82 45.37 14.61
C GLN A 26 16.50 46.44 15.45
N ASN A 27 17.71 46.13 15.94
CA ASN A 27 18.56 47.07 16.65
C ASN A 27 19.76 47.37 15.73
N GLY A 28 19.67 48.45 14.95
CA GLY A 28 20.70 48.83 14.00
C GLY A 28 20.63 50.31 13.58
N ALA A 29 21.73 51.02 13.83
CA ALA A 29 22.27 52.26 13.24
C ALA A 29 21.44 53.56 13.11
N ILE A 30 20.10 53.57 13.04
CA ILE A 30 19.39 54.82 12.61
C ILE A 30 18.67 55.56 13.75
N ARG A 31 18.73 55.07 14.98
CA ARG A 31 18.13 55.79 16.13
C ARG A 31 18.80 57.11 16.49
N GLU A 32 20.03 57.36 16.04
CA GLU A 32 20.76 58.57 16.43
C GLU A 32 20.35 59.81 15.63
N PHE A 33 19.86 59.64 14.39
CA PHE A 33 19.52 60.76 13.50
C PHE A 33 18.03 60.83 13.12
N GLU A 34 17.26 59.80 13.46
CA GLU A 34 15.82 59.74 13.16
C GLU A 34 15.00 60.51 14.21
N LYS A 35 13.83 61.02 13.80
CA LYS A 35 12.95 61.76 14.71
C LYS A 35 12.53 60.85 15.89
N PRO A 36 12.45 61.38 17.13
CA PRO A 36 12.00 60.61 18.29
C PRO A 36 10.64 59.93 18.07
N GLU A 37 9.72 60.60 17.37
CA GLU A 37 8.38 60.07 17.04
C GLU A 37 8.45 58.84 16.13
N VAL A 38 9.34 58.84 15.14
CA VAL A 38 9.53 57.70 14.23
C VAL A 38 10.21 56.54 14.96
N CYS A 39 11.19 56.82 15.82
CA CYS A 39 11.82 55.81 16.67
C CYS A 39 10.81 55.11 17.60
N GLU A 40 9.88 55.85 18.20
CA GLU A 40 8.80 55.27 19.02
C GLU A 40 7.81 54.46 18.16
N ALA A 41 7.47 54.92 16.96
CA ALA A 41 6.61 54.18 16.04
C ALA A 41 7.21 52.81 15.65
N ILE A 42 8.52 52.75 15.35
CA ILE A 42 9.24 51.50 15.06
C ILE A 42 9.19 50.53 16.25
N LYS A 43 9.38 51.03 17.48
CA LYS A 43 9.30 50.19 18.69
C LYS A 43 7.91 49.57 18.84
N VAL A 44 6.85 50.38 18.68
CA VAL A 44 5.46 49.93 18.77
C VAL A 44 5.13 48.91 17.69
N ALA A 45 5.58 49.13 16.44
CA ALA A 45 5.39 48.19 15.34
C ALA A 45 6.07 46.84 15.60
N ASN A 46 7.36 46.85 15.99
CA ASN A 46 8.12 45.64 16.28
C ASN A 46 7.52 44.83 17.45
N ALA A 47 7.05 45.51 18.52
CA ALA A 47 6.37 44.85 19.65
C ALA A 47 5.07 44.13 19.23
N ASN A 48 4.45 44.60 18.14
CA ASN A 48 3.23 44.01 17.56
C ASN A 48 3.53 43.10 16.35
N ARG A 49 4.78 42.60 16.22
CA ARG A 49 5.22 41.67 15.16
C ARG A 49 5.15 42.24 13.74
N TRP A 50 5.15 43.56 13.60
CA TRP A 50 5.33 44.20 12.31
C TRP A 50 6.81 44.51 12.11
N THR A 51 7.39 43.95 11.05
CA THR A 51 8.74 44.25 10.62
C THR A 51 8.71 45.51 9.78
N VAL A 52 9.49 46.50 10.20
CA VAL A 52 9.68 47.75 9.47
C VAL A 52 10.88 47.58 8.56
N GLY A 53 10.78 47.97 7.30
CA GLY A 53 11.86 47.82 6.33
C GLY A 53 11.86 48.91 5.26
N LEU A 54 13.05 49.24 4.79
CA LEU A 54 13.31 49.96 3.55
C LEU A 54 14.24 49.06 2.72
N SER A 55 14.26 49.25 1.40
CA SER A 55 15.28 48.65 0.56
C SER A 55 16.67 49.22 0.92
N PRO A 56 17.78 48.51 0.62
CA PRO A 56 19.13 49.00 0.89
C PRO A 56 19.42 50.39 0.30
N THR A 57 18.92 50.67 -0.90
CA THR A 57 19.12 51.97 -1.58
C THR A 57 18.33 53.09 -0.88
N GLU A 58 17.08 52.82 -0.48
CA GLU A 58 16.28 53.79 0.29
C GLU A 58 16.87 54.06 1.68
N TRP A 59 17.54 53.07 2.27
CA TRP A 59 18.28 53.23 3.51
C TRP A 59 19.46 54.20 3.36
N ASP A 60 20.30 54.00 2.35
CA ASP A 60 21.47 54.86 2.10
C ASP A 60 21.05 56.31 1.79
N GLU A 61 19.99 56.49 1.00
CA GLU A 61 19.43 57.81 0.67
C GLU A 61 18.83 58.53 1.89
N ARG A 62 18.14 57.81 2.78
CA ARG A 62 17.57 58.37 4.01
C ARG A 62 18.65 58.77 5.00
N GLU A 63 19.67 57.94 5.17
CA GLU A 63 20.80 58.24 6.07
C GLU A 63 21.59 59.46 5.58
N ALA A 64 21.88 59.55 4.28
CA ALA A 64 22.56 60.71 3.68
C ALA A 64 21.76 62.02 3.86
N ARG A 65 20.43 61.96 3.74
CA ARG A 65 19.54 63.10 4.00
C ARG A 65 19.57 63.54 5.46
N LEU A 66 19.40 62.61 6.41
CA LEU A 66 19.35 62.92 7.85
C LEU A 66 20.69 63.46 8.35
N LYS A 67 21.83 62.91 7.90
CA LYS A 67 23.16 63.45 8.20
C LYS A 67 23.34 64.88 7.69
N LYS A 68 22.82 65.20 6.50
CA LYS A 68 22.89 66.54 5.90
C LYS A 68 21.99 67.55 6.63
N GLU A 69 20.82 67.14 7.10
CA GLU A 69 19.93 67.98 7.92
C GLU A 69 20.53 68.25 9.30
N TYR A 70 21.11 67.24 9.96
CA TYR A 70 21.77 67.39 11.26
C TYR A 70 23.04 68.27 11.18
N GLY A 71 23.80 68.16 10.09
CA GLY A 71 24.99 68.99 9.82
C GLY A 71 24.68 70.45 9.48
N LYS A 72 23.45 70.77 9.05
CA LYS A 72 23.00 72.17 8.84
C LYS A 72 22.52 72.83 10.12
N ASN A 73 21.97 72.07 11.08
CA ASN A 73 21.40 72.59 12.32
C ASN A 73 22.44 72.79 13.45
N THR A 74 23.69 72.38 13.24
CA THR A 74 24.80 72.48 14.22
C THR A 74 25.79 73.61 13.92
N LYS A 75 25.55 74.45 12.91
CA LYS A 75 26.30 75.69 12.70
C LYS A 75 25.57 76.88 13.33
N THR A 76 25.91 77.21 14.57
CA THR A 76 25.83 78.58 15.06
C THR A 76 26.80 79.47 14.26
N PRO A 77 26.46 80.74 13.99
CA PRO A 77 27.32 81.63 13.21
C PRO A 77 28.52 82.02 14.08
N VAL A 78 29.67 81.39 13.83
CA VAL A 78 30.95 81.89 14.33
C VAL A 78 31.59 82.63 13.17
N GLU A 79 31.76 83.93 13.41
CA GLU A 79 32.44 84.91 12.58
C GLU A 79 33.78 84.36 12.05
N GLU A 80 33.93 84.34 10.72
CA GLU A 80 35.24 84.42 10.10
C GLU A 80 35.75 85.87 10.28
N GLN A 81 36.66 86.08 11.23
CA GLN A 81 37.54 87.24 11.21
C GLN A 81 38.65 87.00 10.17
N PRO A 82 38.87 87.91 9.20
CA PRO A 82 39.98 87.80 8.27
C PRO A 82 41.30 88.16 8.95
N GLU A 83 42.36 87.44 8.58
CA GLU A 83 43.76 87.77 8.86
C GLU A 83 44.10 89.16 8.31
N GLY A 84 43.95 90.18 9.16
CA GLY A 84 44.42 91.53 8.90
C GLY A 84 45.90 91.65 9.28
N ASN A 85 46.76 91.81 8.28
CA ASN A 85 48.13 92.27 8.40
C ASN A 85 48.22 93.48 9.36
N LYS A 86 48.79 93.27 10.55
CA LYS A 86 49.20 94.38 11.43
C LYS A 86 50.44 95.03 10.84
N VAL A 87 50.22 96.07 10.06
CA VAL A 87 51.23 97.07 9.71
C VAL A 87 51.75 97.66 11.02
N ILE A 88 52.99 97.32 11.38
CA ILE A 88 53.75 98.01 12.41
C ILE A 88 54.14 99.36 11.80
N ILE A 89 53.38 100.40 12.12
CA ILE A 89 53.79 101.78 11.86
C ILE A 89 54.87 102.10 12.90
N TYR A 90 56.13 102.15 12.46
CA TYR A 90 57.19 102.84 13.20
C TYR A 90 56.79 104.31 13.38
N PRO A 91 56.92 104.92 14.57
CA PRO A 91 56.94 106.37 14.66
C PRO A 91 58.22 106.83 13.97
N SER A 92 58.07 107.39 12.77
CA SER A 92 59.10 108.17 12.12
C SER A 92 59.53 109.28 13.08
N THR A 93 60.83 109.25 13.41
CA THR A 93 61.66 110.35 13.88
C THR A 93 61.05 111.74 13.61
N SER A 94 60.57 112.38 14.67
CA SER A 94 60.47 113.84 14.72
C SER A 94 61.79 114.37 15.28
N PRO A 95 62.60 115.10 14.49
CA PRO A 95 63.85 115.67 14.95
C PRO A 95 63.57 116.98 15.68
N LYS A 96 63.45 116.91 17.01
CA LYS A 96 63.49 118.02 17.97
C LYS A 96 63.32 117.38 19.35
N ASP A 97 64.42 117.11 20.04
CA ASP A 97 64.53 116.98 21.52
C ASP A 97 65.95 116.54 21.99
N ASP A 98 66.93 116.45 21.08
CA ASP A 98 68.32 116.11 21.39
C ASP A 98 69.17 117.23 22.05
N PHE A 99 68.58 118.36 22.45
CA PHE A 99 69.35 119.47 23.06
C PHE A 99 69.17 119.65 24.57
N TYR A 100 68.25 118.91 25.22
CA TYR A 100 67.99 119.07 26.67
C TYR A 100 68.21 117.82 27.53
N TYR A 101 68.41 116.63 26.95
CA TYR A 101 68.60 115.39 27.71
C TYR A 101 70.06 114.97 27.92
N LYS A 102 71.04 115.67 27.32
CA LYS A 102 72.46 115.26 27.36
C LYS A 102 73.25 115.83 28.54
N HIS A 103 72.69 116.77 29.30
CA HIS A 103 73.42 117.51 30.35
C HIS A 103 72.85 117.43 31.77
N VAL A 104 71.81 116.61 32.04
CA VAL A 104 71.21 116.49 33.39
C VAL A 104 71.12 115.04 33.90
N LEU A 105 71.53 114.03 33.12
CA LEU A 105 71.46 112.61 33.52
C LEU A 105 72.81 111.89 33.58
N ASN A 106 73.93 112.59 33.40
CA ASN A 106 75.28 111.98 33.43
C ASN A 106 76.01 112.16 34.77
N GLU A 107 75.38 112.79 35.77
CA GLU A 107 75.81 112.76 37.16
C GLU A 107 74.81 111.90 37.95
N GLY A 108 74.81 110.60 37.64
CA GLY A 108 74.10 109.61 38.46
C GLY A 108 74.72 109.59 39.85
N ASN A 109 73.92 109.80 40.89
CA ASN A 109 74.36 109.60 42.26
C ASN A 109 74.73 108.11 42.41
N PRO A 110 76.01 107.75 42.60
CA PRO A 110 76.45 106.35 42.62
C PRO A 110 75.73 105.53 43.69
N ALA A 111 75.28 106.16 44.78
CA ALA A 111 74.49 105.50 45.81
C ALA A 111 73.07 105.10 45.35
N LEU A 112 72.46 105.84 44.41
CA LEU A 112 71.15 105.48 43.85
C LEU A 112 71.25 104.36 42.82
N GLU A 113 72.30 104.37 42.00
CA GLU A 113 72.58 103.30 41.02
C GLU A 113 72.89 101.98 41.73
N GLU A 114 73.70 102.03 42.79
CA GLU A 114 74.01 100.86 43.63
C GLU A 114 72.76 100.33 44.35
N ALA A 115 71.92 101.21 44.92
CA ALA A 115 70.67 100.81 45.57
C ALA A 115 69.67 100.18 44.58
N ALA A 116 69.55 100.74 43.36
CA ALA A 116 68.70 100.18 42.31
C ALA A 116 69.21 98.81 41.82
N SER A 117 70.53 98.65 41.67
CA SER A 117 71.15 97.36 41.33
C SER A 117 70.87 96.31 42.41
N GLN A 118 71.11 96.63 43.68
CA GLN A 118 70.88 95.72 44.81
C GLN A 118 69.39 95.33 44.94
N PHE A 119 68.47 96.26 44.69
CA PHE A 119 67.03 95.98 44.66
C PHE A 119 66.65 95.02 43.52
N ASN A 120 67.18 95.25 42.31
CA ASN A 120 66.93 94.38 41.16
C ASN A 120 67.53 92.99 41.36
N ASP A 121 68.72 92.87 41.92
CA ASP A 121 69.35 91.58 42.25
C ASP A 121 68.53 90.80 43.28
N ALA A 122 68.00 91.47 44.31
CA ALA A 122 67.12 90.85 45.30
C ALA A 122 65.78 90.39 44.68
N LEU A 123 65.21 91.16 43.75
CA LEU A 123 63.99 90.77 43.03
C LEU A 123 64.23 89.57 42.12
N LEU A 124 65.34 89.56 41.38
CA LEU A 124 65.74 88.45 40.51
C LEU A 124 66.02 87.17 41.32
N ASP A 125 66.67 87.28 42.47
CA ASP A 125 66.90 86.14 43.37
C ASP A 125 65.58 85.57 43.94
N ASP A 126 64.63 86.41 44.37
CA ASP A 126 63.33 85.94 44.85
C ASP A 126 62.49 85.29 43.72
N GLN A 127 62.52 85.86 42.51
CA GLN A 127 61.91 85.24 41.33
C GLN A 127 62.57 83.90 40.98
N SER A 128 63.90 83.82 41.02
CA SER A 128 64.66 82.59 40.77
C SER A 128 64.30 81.49 41.79
N LYS A 129 64.19 81.84 43.07
CA LYS A 129 63.73 80.93 44.13
C LYS A 129 62.28 80.45 43.90
N LYS A 130 61.38 81.33 43.48
CA LYS A 130 59.99 80.97 43.12
C LYS A 130 59.94 80.02 41.92
N ILE A 131 60.69 80.31 40.86
CA ILE A 131 60.79 79.46 39.67
C ILE A 131 61.31 78.08 40.07
N LYS A 132 62.39 77.99 40.85
CA LYS A 132 62.95 76.72 41.32
C LYS A 132 61.91 75.87 42.07
N ARG A 133 61.18 76.47 43.01
CA ARG A 133 60.11 75.77 43.75
C ARG A 133 58.98 75.30 42.84
N LEU A 134 58.59 76.09 41.84
CA LEU A 134 57.57 75.72 40.86
C LEU A 134 58.04 74.57 39.96
N THR A 135 59.29 74.61 39.48
CA THR A 135 59.89 73.54 38.67
C THR A 135 59.90 72.20 39.44
N GLU A 136 60.29 72.21 40.72
CA GLU A 136 60.25 71.02 41.58
C GLU A 136 58.82 70.48 41.75
N LYS A 137 57.82 71.36 41.95
CA LYS A 137 56.41 70.98 42.03
C LYS A 137 55.92 70.33 40.73
N ILE A 138 56.25 70.92 39.58
CA ILE A 138 55.90 70.37 38.25
C ILE A 138 56.52 68.98 38.08
N THR A 139 57.77 68.78 38.51
CA THR A 139 58.43 67.48 38.37
C THR A 139 57.75 66.41 39.23
N ARG A 140 57.35 66.76 40.46
CA ARG A 140 56.59 65.86 41.35
C ARG A 140 55.22 65.51 40.77
N LEU A 141 54.49 66.51 40.25
CA LEU A 141 53.19 66.31 39.62
C LEU A 141 53.30 65.41 38.39
N ASN A 142 54.29 65.62 37.53
CA ASN A 142 54.52 64.78 36.34
C ASN A 142 54.78 63.31 36.71
N LYS A 143 55.52 63.05 37.80
CA LYS A 143 55.70 61.67 38.31
C LYS A 143 54.38 61.04 38.75
N ILE A 144 53.52 61.80 39.44
CA ILE A 144 52.20 61.33 39.87
C ILE A 144 51.30 61.05 38.67
N ILE A 145 51.29 61.95 37.68
CA ILE A 145 50.52 61.79 36.43
C ILE A 145 50.96 60.52 35.71
N HIS A 146 52.27 60.31 35.53
CA HIS A 146 52.78 59.12 34.86
C HIS A 146 52.35 57.83 35.58
N LYS A 147 52.44 57.78 36.92
CA LYS A 147 51.98 56.63 37.71
C LYS A 147 50.47 56.40 37.58
N LYS A 148 49.66 57.46 37.56
CA LYS A 148 48.21 57.35 37.34
C LYS A 148 47.88 56.87 35.92
N ASN A 149 48.60 57.35 34.91
CA ASN A 149 48.42 56.93 33.52
C ASN A 149 48.75 55.45 33.32
N MET A 150 49.81 54.94 33.97
CA MET A 150 50.13 53.51 33.96
C MET A 150 48.99 52.66 34.55
N LYS A 151 48.43 53.07 35.69
CA LYS A 151 47.28 52.36 36.29
C LYS A 151 46.04 52.41 35.41
N ILE A 152 45.75 53.56 34.78
CA ILE A 152 44.64 53.70 33.83
C ILE A 152 44.80 52.72 32.66
N GLU A 153 46.02 52.57 32.14
CA GLU A 153 46.31 51.66 31.03
C GLU A 153 46.18 50.18 31.44
N GLU A 154 46.61 49.82 32.64
CA GLU A 154 46.39 48.47 33.21
C GLU A 154 44.90 48.16 33.33
N PHE A 155 44.11 49.07 33.92
CA PHE A 155 42.65 48.91 34.03
C PHE A 155 41.98 48.79 32.66
N ARG A 156 42.41 49.58 31.66
CA ARG A 156 41.90 49.45 30.28
C ARG A 156 42.14 48.06 29.71
N LYS A 157 43.35 47.52 29.86
CA LYS A 157 43.69 46.18 29.38
C LYS A 157 42.90 45.10 30.10
N GLU A 158 42.73 45.22 31.41
CA GLU A 158 41.93 44.28 32.21
C GLU A 158 40.46 44.28 31.80
N CYS A 159 39.83 45.46 31.71
CA CYS A 159 38.45 45.59 31.23
C CYS A 159 38.28 45.02 29.82
N SER A 160 39.24 45.24 28.91
CA SER A 160 39.21 44.69 27.56
C SER A 160 39.27 43.15 27.55
N ARG A 161 40.13 42.55 28.37
CA ARG A 161 40.21 41.08 28.50
C ARG A 161 38.93 40.50 29.08
N HIS A 162 38.37 41.12 30.13
CA HIS A 162 37.11 40.70 30.74
C HIS A 162 35.95 40.75 29.74
N LEU A 163 35.82 41.85 29.00
CA LEU A 163 34.77 42.00 27.99
C LEU A 163 34.91 40.96 26.87
N ARG A 164 36.13 40.69 26.40
CA ARG A 164 36.41 39.65 25.41
C ARG A 164 35.98 38.27 25.91
N GLY A 165 36.29 37.94 27.17
CA GLY A 165 35.86 36.68 27.79
C GLY A 165 34.34 36.55 27.82
N LYS A 166 33.63 37.61 28.23
CA LYS A 166 32.15 37.63 28.21
C LYS A 166 31.58 37.45 26.81
N ILE A 167 32.10 38.18 25.82
CA ILE A 167 31.64 38.07 24.42
C ILE A 167 31.80 36.64 23.91
N LYS A 168 32.93 35.99 24.21
CA LYS A 168 33.16 34.59 23.83
C LYS A 168 32.13 33.64 24.44
N MET A 169 31.89 33.75 25.75
CA MET A 169 30.88 32.93 26.46
C MET A 169 29.47 33.15 25.90
N PHE A 170 29.11 34.39 25.54
CA PHE A 170 27.81 34.67 24.92
C PHE A 170 27.65 34.04 23.53
N GLY A 171 28.71 34.03 22.72
CA GLY A 171 28.71 33.33 21.44
C GLY A 171 28.50 31.83 21.60
N GLU A 172 29.29 31.18 22.46
CA GLU A 172 29.17 29.73 22.74
C GLU A 172 27.79 29.36 23.28
N ASN A 173 27.20 30.19 24.16
CA ASN A 173 25.84 29.98 24.66
C ASN A 173 24.77 30.10 23.56
N LEU A 174 24.96 30.99 22.58
CA LEU A 174 24.05 31.11 21.44
C LEU A 174 24.11 29.86 20.56
N ASP A 175 25.31 29.37 20.25
CA ASP A 175 25.52 28.16 19.45
C ASP A 175 24.91 26.93 20.13
N LEU A 176 25.15 26.75 21.44
CA LEU A 176 24.55 25.66 22.22
C LEU A 176 23.02 25.75 22.27
N SER A 177 22.47 26.96 22.36
CA SER A 177 21.01 27.16 22.35
C SER A 177 20.41 26.77 20.99
N GLN A 178 21.11 27.07 19.90
CA GLN A 178 20.70 26.68 18.56
C GLN A 178 20.77 25.15 18.38
N GLU A 179 21.87 24.52 18.79
CA GLU A 179 22.03 23.06 18.72
C GLU A 179 20.95 22.31 19.53
N LEU A 180 20.58 22.82 20.71
CA LEU A 180 19.47 22.27 21.50
C LEU A 180 18.11 22.41 20.79
N CYS A 181 17.89 23.53 20.11
CA CYS A 181 16.67 23.76 19.33
C CYS A 181 16.54 22.73 18.20
N ASP A 182 17.63 22.53 17.45
CA ASP A 182 17.67 21.62 16.31
C ASP A 182 17.48 20.15 16.75
N LYS A 183 18.18 19.72 17.81
CA LYS A 183 18.00 18.38 18.41
C LYS A 183 16.58 18.14 18.91
N ASN A 184 15.93 19.16 19.48
CA ASN A 184 14.56 19.03 19.96
C ASN A 184 13.54 18.88 18.81
N GLU A 185 13.75 19.59 17.69
CA GLU A 185 12.90 19.43 16.50
C GLU A 185 13.14 18.06 15.84
N GLU A 186 14.38 17.58 15.76
CA GLU A 186 14.69 16.23 15.27
C GLU A 186 14.03 15.13 16.12
N LEU A 187 14.08 15.27 17.45
CA LEU A 187 13.40 14.36 18.36
C LEU A 187 11.88 14.37 18.16
N ARG A 188 11.28 15.56 17.95
CA ARG A 188 9.85 15.69 17.65
C ARG A 188 9.50 15.00 16.33
N LEU A 189 10.27 15.22 15.27
CA LEU A 189 10.05 14.59 13.97
C LEU A 189 10.19 13.07 14.04
N THR A 190 11.16 12.56 14.79
CA THR A 190 11.38 11.12 14.98
C THR A 190 10.17 10.47 15.65
N LYS A 191 9.64 11.07 16.72
CA LYS A 191 8.42 10.58 17.40
C LYS A 191 7.20 10.57 16.48
N ILE A 192 7.07 11.52 15.55
CA ILE A 192 5.99 11.54 14.56
C ILE A 192 6.18 10.40 13.55
N ARG A 193 7.41 10.19 13.06
CA ARG A 193 7.72 9.10 12.12
C ARG A 193 7.44 7.73 12.72
N GLU A 194 7.83 7.50 13.98
CA GLU A 194 7.57 6.25 14.70
C GLU A 194 6.06 5.97 14.81
N LYS A 195 5.27 6.94 15.27
CA LYS A 195 3.80 6.82 15.32
C LYS A 195 3.18 6.52 13.96
N ASN A 196 3.62 7.23 12.92
CA ASN A 196 3.12 7.00 11.56
C ASN A 196 3.49 5.59 11.06
N LEU A 197 4.66 5.07 11.44
CA LEU A 197 5.11 3.72 11.07
C LEU A 197 4.25 2.65 11.75
N ASP A 198 3.96 2.82 13.04
CA ASP A 198 3.10 1.91 13.81
C ASP A 198 1.66 1.90 13.25
N GLU A 199 1.11 3.08 12.94
CA GLU A 199 -0.22 3.21 12.32
C GLU A 199 -0.27 2.53 10.94
N LEU A 200 0.76 2.72 10.10
CA LEU A 200 0.89 2.05 8.80
C LEU A 200 1.00 0.53 8.97
N GLY A 201 1.82 0.07 9.91
CA GLY A 201 2.00 -1.36 10.22
C GLY A 201 0.69 -2.01 10.64
N LEU A 202 -0.02 -1.42 11.60
CA LEU A 202 -1.32 -1.92 12.08
C LEU A 202 -2.38 -1.94 10.96
N LYS A 203 -2.45 -0.88 10.14
CA LYS A 203 -3.40 -0.80 9.04
C LYS A 203 -3.13 -1.88 7.99
N TYR A 204 -1.88 -2.03 7.56
CA TYR A 204 -1.50 -2.98 6.51
C TYR A 204 -1.68 -4.43 6.99
N VAL A 205 -1.29 -4.73 8.24
CA VAL A 205 -1.51 -6.06 8.84
C VAL A 205 -3.00 -6.37 8.95
N GLY A 206 -3.81 -5.42 9.42
CA GLY A 206 -5.26 -5.61 9.54
C GLY A 206 -5.97 -5.76 8.19
N GLU A 207 -5.57 -5.01 7.17
CA GLU A 207 -6.09 -5.14 5.80
C GLU A 207 -5.68 -6.48 5.15
N ASN A 208 -4.43 -6.91 5.32
CA ASN A 208 -3.96 -8.20 4.84
C ASN A 208 -4.69 -9.37 5.48
N GLU A 209 -4.95 -9.31 6.79
CA GLU A 209 -5.71 -10.36 7.48
C GLU A 209 -7.16 -10.46 6.95
N LYS A 210 -7.80 -9.32 6.67
CA LYS A 210 -9.12 -9.27 6.04
C LYS A 210 -9.12 -9.84 4.63
N LEU A 211 -8.12 -9.50 3.80
CA LEU A 211 -7.97 -10.03 2.45
C LEU A 211 -7.74 -11.54 2.48
N LYS A 212 -6.90 -12.04 3.39
CA LYS A 212 -6.65 -13.47 3.60
C LYS A 212 -7.94 -14.22 3.95
N LYS A 213 -8.76 -13.68 4.87
CA LYS A 213 -10.08 -14.27 5.23
C LYS A 213 -11.04 -14.29 4.03
N LYS A 214 -11.11 -13.21 3.25
CA LYS A 214 -11.94 -13.16 2.03
C LYS A 214 -11.47 -14.16 0.96
N LEU A 215 -10.17 -14.30 0.77
CA LEU A 215 -9.60 -15.25 -0.18
C LEU A 215 -9.89 -16.70 0.25
N ALA A 216 -9.72 -17.03 1.53
CA ALA A 216 -10.06 -18.34 2.06
C ALA A 216 -11.53 -18.71 1.83
N ALA A 217 -12.46 -17.78 2.09
CA ALA A 217 -13.89 -18.02 1.84
C ALA A 217 -14.18 -18.30 0.35
N LYS A 218 -13.61 -17.50 -0.56
CA LYS A 218 -13.78 -17.72 -2.00
C LYS A 218 -13.24 -19.08 -2.48
N ILE A 219 -12.10 -19.51 -1.94
CA ILE A 219 -11.51 -20.81 -2.30
C ILE A 219 -12.42 -21.95 -1.85
N VAL A 220 -13.02 -21.87 -0.67
CA VAL A 220 -13.99 -22.86 -0.18
C VAL A 220 -15.21 -22.93 -1.12
N ASP A 221 -15.80 -21.78 -1.44
CA ASP A 221 -16.95 -21.71 -2.35
C ASP A 221 -16.63 -22.32 -3.74
N GLU A 222 -15.41 -22.10 -4.25
CA GLU A 222 -14.97 -22.63 -5.55
C GLU A 222 -14.73 -24.15 -5.51
N ILE A 223 -14.17 -24.68 -4.42
CA ILE A 223 -14.01 -26.12 -4.21
C ILE A 223 -15.38 -26.79 -4.13
N ASP A 224 -16.30 -26.23 -3.35
CA ASP A 224 -17.65 -26.76 -3.18
C ASP A 224 -18.41 -26.77 -4.52
N ALA A 225 -18.32 -25.69 -5.29
CA ALA A 225 -18.93 -25.62 -6.63
C ALA A 225 -18.35 -26.67 -7.60
N ARG A 226 -17.03 -26.89 -7.56
CA ARG A 226 -16.37 -27.91 -8.40
C ARG A 226 -16.76 -29.33 -7.99
N ALA A 227 -16.82 -29.60 -6.68
CA ALA A 227 -17.28 -30.88 -6.15
C ALA A 227 -18.74 -31.17 -6.54
N LEU A 228 -19.60 -30.16 -6.48
CA LEU A 228 -21.00 -30.27 -6.86
C LEU A 228 -21.16 -30.57 -8.35
N LYS A 229 -20.45 -29.86 -9.24
CA LYS A 229 -20.45 -30.12 -10.68
C LYS A 229 -19.92 -31.52 -11.04
N SER A 230 -18.92 -32.00 -10.30
CA SER A 230 -18.40 -33.36 -10.45
C SER A 230 -19.45 -34.40 -10.02
N ALA A 231 -20.16 -34.16 -8.92
CA ALA A 231 -21.23 -35.03 -8.46
C ALA A 231 -22.42 -35.06 -9.44
N GLU A 232 -22.81 -33.92 -10.00
CA GLU A 232 -23.84 -33.83 -11.06
C GLU A 232 -23.45 -34.65 -12.29
N SER A 233 -22.20 -34.55 -12.74
CA SER A 233 -21.70 -35.31 -13.89
C SER A 233 -21.72 -36.83 -13.63
N ALA A 234 -21.34 -37.24 -12.41
CA ALA A 234 -21.37 -38.64 -11.99
C ALA A 234 -22.82 -39.17 -11.88
N LEU A 235 -23.76 -38.36 -11.41
CA LEU A 235 -25.18 -38.71 -11.37
C LEU A 235 -25.77 -38.85 -12.78
N ALA A 236 -25.48 -37.92 -13.69
CA ALA A 236 -25.93 -37.99 -15.08
C ALA A 236 -25.44 -39.28 -15.78
N TYR A 237 -24.20 -39.70 -15.53
CA TYR A 237 -23.69 -40.97 -16.03
C TYR A 237 -24.48 -42.17 -15.47
N LYS A 238 -24.74 -42.18 -14.15
CA LYS A 238 -25.54 -43.24 -13.51
C LYS A 238 -26.97 -43.28 -14.02
N GLU A 239 -27.62 -42.13 -14.24
CA GLU A 239 -28.96 -42.05 -14.82
C GLU A 239 -28.98 -42.66 -16.23
N LYS A 240 -27.98 -42.37 -17.06
CA LYS A 240 -27.86 -42.99 -18.38
C LYS A 240 -27.72 -44.51 -18.30
N VAL A 241 -26.87 -45.01 -17.39
CA VAL A 241 -26.70 -46.45 -17.18
C VAL A 241 -27.99 -47.11 -16.68
N ILE A 242 -28.75 -46.46 -15.80
CA ILE A 242 -30.05 -46.96 -15.33
C ILE A 242 -31.03 -47.04 -16.50
N ALA A 243 -31.12 -46.01 -17.34
CA ALA A 243 -31.98 -46.00 -18.51
C ALA A 243 -31.65 -47.15 -19.50
N GLU A 244 -30.36 -47.39 -19.76
CA GLU A 244 -29.90 -48.52 -20.58
C GLU A 244 -30.29 -49.87 -19.96
N LYS A 245 -30.23 -49.99 -18.63
CA LYS A 245 -30.64 -51.21 -17.92
C LYS A 245 -32.15 -51.42 -17.93
N ASP A 246 -32.94 -50.35 -17.81
CA ASP A 246 -34.40 -50.43 -17.87
C ASP A 246 -34.90 -50.90 -19.24
N GLU A 247 -34.25 -50.47 -20.33
CA GLU A 247 -34.53 -50.97 -21.69
C GLU A 247 -34.29 -52.48 -21.80
N VAL A 248 -33.14 -52.96 -21.31
CA VAL A 248 -32.81 -54.40 -21.29
C VAL A 248 -33.81 -55.19 -20.44
N ILE A 249 -34.24 -54.67 -19.30
CA ILE A 249 -35.24 -55.31 -18.44
C ILE A 249 -36.59 -55.42 -19.18
N ALA A 250 -36.98 -54.39 -19.92
CA ALA A 250 -38.22 -54.41 -20.70
C ALA A 250 -38.18 -55.48 -21.81
N ASP A 251 -37.07 -55.56 -22.55
CA ASP A 251 -36.87 -56.58 -23.58
C ASP A 251 -36.91 -58.01 -23.02
N LEU A 252 -36.19 -58.26 -21.92
CA LEU A 252 -36.21 -59.55 -21.24
C LEU A 252 -37.62 -59.90 -20.72
N GLY A 253 -38.37 -58.90 -20.24
CA GLY A 253 -39.77 -59.07 -19.84
C GLY A 253 -40.67 -59.54 -20.99
N ASN A 254 -40.48 -58.98 -22.18
CA ASN A 254 -41.21 -59.35 -23.39
C ASN A 254 -40.86 -60.78 -23.85
N GLU A 255 -39.57 -61.14 -23.88
CA GLU A 255 -39.11 -62.49 -24.22
C GLU A 255 -39.67 -63.54 -23.23
N LEU A 256 -39.66 -63.23 -21.94
CA LEU A 256 -40.22 -64.12 -20.92
C LEU A 256 -41.73 -64.32 -21.08
N ALA A 257 -42.47 -63.27 -21.44
CA ALA A 257 -43.90 -63.38 -21.71
C ALA A 257 -44.20 -64.25 -22.94
N ALA A 258 -43.40 -64.11 -24.01
CA ALA A 258 -43.53 -64.91 -25.22
C ALA A 258 -43.25 -66.41 -24.95
N THR A 259 -42.16 -66.72 -24.26
CA THR A 259 -41.79 -68.09 -23.90
C THR A 259 -42.81 -68.75 -22.96
N LYS A 260 -43.37 -67.98 -22.02
CA LYS A 260 -44.46 -68.45 -21.15
C LYS A 260 -45.71 -68.84 -21.96
N LYS A 261 -46.09 -68.03 -22.95
CA LYS A 261 -47.24 -68.30 -23.83
C LYS A 261 -47.03 -69.56 -24.66
N GLU A 262 -45.85 -69.71 -25.27
CA GLU A 262 -45.49 -70.90 -26.05
C GLU A 262 -45.49 -72.17 -25.17
N LEU A 263 -44.98 -72.07 -23.95
CA LEU A 263 -45.00 -73.19 -22.99
C LEU A 263 -46.42 -73.58 -22.59
N GLU A 264 -47.31 -72.61 -22.39
CA GLU A 264 -48.72 -72.87 -22.07
C GLU A 264 -49.45 -73.57 -23.22
N GLU A 265 -49.19 -73.16 -24.46
CA GLU A 265 -49.71 -73.80 -25.68
C GLU A 265 -49.20 -75.25 -25.82
N LYS A 266 -47.89 -75.48 -25.64
CA LYS A 266 -47.30 -76.83 -25.65
C LYS A 266 -47.87 -77.71 -24.53
N THR A 267 -48.14 -77.15 -23.36
CA THR A 267 -48.72 -77.89 -22.24
C THR A 267 -50.14 -78.37 -22.56
N LYS A 268 -50.98 -77.50 -23.16
CA LYS A 268 -52.32 -77.87 -23.63
C LYS A 268 -52.26 -78.99 -24.67
N LEU A 269 -51.36 -78.89 -25.64
CA LEU A 269 -51.15 -79.93 -26.65
C LEU A 269 -50.76 -81.27 -26.01
N VAL A 270 -49.86 -81.26 -25.02
CA VAL A 270 -49.47 -82.48 -24.29
C VAL A 270 -50.64 -83.10 -23.54
N GLU A 271 -51.52 -82.30 -22.94
CA GLU A 271 -52.75 -82.78 -22.30
C GLU A 271 -53.69 -83.46 -23.30
N ASP A 272 -53.91 -82.85 -24.47
CA ASP A 272 -54.73 -83.43 -25.54
C ASP A 272 -54.16 -84.75 -26.06
N VAL A 273 -52.84 -84.81 -26.31
CA VAL A 273 -52.14 -86.04 -26.72
C VAL A 273 -52.27 -87.12 -25.65
N ARG A 274 -52.13 -86.75 -24.37
CA ARG A 274 -52.26 -87.70 -23.24
C ARG A 274 -53.68 -88.23 -23.12
N LYS A 275 -54.70 -87.40 -23.36
CA LYS A 275 -56.10 -87.80 -23.40
C LYS A 275 -56.38 -88.77 -24.55
N GLY A 276 -55.99 -88.41 -25.78
CA GLY A 276 -56.13 -89.28 -26.94
C GLY A 276 -55.39 -90.62 -26.77
N SER A 277 -54.19 -90.59 -26.19
CA SER A 277 -53.42 -91.82 -25.88
C SER A 277 -54.13 -92.71 -24.86
N LYS A 278 -54.80 -92.10 -23.85
CA LYS A 278 -55.58 -92.85 -22.86
C LYS A 278 -56.82 -93.48 -23.50
N GLU A 279 -57.55 -92.74 -24.33
CA GLU A 279 -58.70 -93.23 -25.09
C GLU A 279 -58.31 -94.38 -26.04
N TYR A 280 -57.20 -94.23 -26.77
CA TYR A 280 -56.67 -95.28 -27.65
C TYR A 280 -56.28 -96.54 -26.87
N ARG A 281 -55.66 -96.38 -25.69
CA ARG A 281 -55.32 -97.51 -24.81
C ARG A 281 -56.58 -98.23 -24.31
N GLU A 282 -57.60 -97.49 -23.88
CA GLU A 282 -58.88 -98.06 -23.43
C GLU A 282 -59.60 -98.80 -24.57
N TYR A 283 -59.63 -98.20 -25.76
CA TYR A 283 -60.12 -98.83 -26.98
C TYR A 283 -59.37 -100.13 -27.29
N GLY A 284 -58.03 -100.10 -27.27
CA GLY A 284 -57.20 -101.28 -27.53
C GLY A 284 -57.46 -102.41 -26.54
N ILE A 285 -57.63 -102.10 -25.25
CA ILE A 285 -58.03 -103.07 -24.22
C ILE A 285 -59.38 -103.71 -24.56
N GLU A 286 -60.37 -102.91 -24.97
CA GLU A 286 -61.72 -103.41 -25.28
C GLU A 286 -61.77 -104.21 -26.58
N ALA A 287 -61.09 -103.76 -27.63
CA ALA A 287 -60.92 -104.48 -28.89
C ALA A 287 -60.25 -105.84 -28.65
N VAL A 288 -59.18 -105.90 -27.83
CA VAL A 288 -58.54 -107.17 -27.46
C VAL A 288 -59.50 -108.09 -26.69
N LYS A 289 -60.34 -107.56 -25.80
CA LYS A 289 -61.39 -108.36 -25.13
C LYS A 289 -62.39 -108.93 -26.14
N MET A 290 -62.84 -108.12 -27.11
CA MET A 290 -63.76 -108.52 -28.19
C MET A 290 -63.15 -109.64 -29.05
N ILE A 291 -61.91 -109.45 -29.52
CA ILE A 291 -61.16 -110.44 -30.30
C ILE A 291 -61.04 -111.75 -29.52
N ARG A 292 -60.70 -111.70 -28.22
CA ARG A 292 -60.65 -112.90 -27.37
C ARG A 292 -62.02 -113.60 -27.26
N LYS A 293 -63.13 -112.86 -27.17
CA LYS A 293 -64.49 -113.43 -27.17
C LYS A 293 -64.80 -114.13 -28.50
N MET A 294 -64.55 -113.46 -29.63
CA MET A 294 -64.77 -114.05 -30.96
C MET A 294 -63.88 -115.28 -31.20
N ALA A 295 -62.60 -115.20 -30.84
CA ALA A 295 -61.66 -116.32 -30.96
C ALA A 295 -62.13 -117.54 -30.16
N LYS A 296 -62.65 -117.35 -28.94
CA LYS A 296 -63.25 -118.45 -28.16
C LYS A 296 -64.45 -119.08 -28.88
N VAL A 297 -65.32 -118.28 -29.52
CA VAL A 297 -66.48 -118.79 -30.27
C VAL A 297 -66.05 -119.60 -31.49
N ILE A 298 -65.04 -119.14 -32.23
CA ILE A 298 -64.49 -119.83 -33.40
C ILE A 298 -63.83 -121.16 -33.00
N VAL A 299 -63.01 -121.15 -31.95
CA VAL A 299 -62.26 -122.35 -31.50
C VAL A 299 -63.18 -123.40 -30.84
N SER A 300 -64.34 -123.01 -30.30
CA SER A 300 -65.25 -123.92 -29.58
C SER A 300 -66.23 -124.72 -30.45
N TYR A 301 -66.11 -124.69 -31.79
CA TYR A 301 -66.78 -125.59 -32.76
C TYR A 301 -68.19 -126.08 -32.35
N LYS A 302 -69.15 -125.15 -32.23
CA LYS A 302 -70.60 -125.45 -32.20
C LYS A 302 -71.22 -125.04 -33.53
N PRO A 303 -71.82 -125.96 -34.31
CA PRO A 303 -72.28 -125.66 -35.67
C PRO A 303 -73.70 -125.08 -35.66
N VAL A 304 -73.93 -123.92 -35.01
CA VAL A 304 -75.03 -123.00 -35.33
C VAL A 304 -74.66 -121.61 -34.78
N VAL A 305 -73.86 -120.84 -35.52
CA VAL A 305 -73.85 -119.38 -35.32
C VAL A 305 -75.06 -118.88 -36.12
N SER A 306 -76.11 -118.44 -35.44
CA SER A 306 -77.28 -117.94 -36.15
C SER A 306 -76.86 -116.76 -37.02
N LEU A 307 -77.48 -116.57 -38.19
CA LEU A 307 -77.24 -115.39 -39.04
C LEU A 307 -77.43 -114.07 -38.25
N LYS A 308 -78.19 -114.13 -37.15
CA LYS A 308 -78.41 -113.04 -36.19
C LYS A 308 -77.13 -112.71 -35.41
N ASP A 309 -76.46 -113.71 -34.86
CA ASP A 309 -75.21 -113.54 -34.09
C ASP A 309 -74.08 -113.05 -35.00
N PHE A 310 -73.99 -113.57 -36.23
CA PHE A 310 -72.98 -113.11 -37.19
C PHE A 310 -73.23 -111.68 -37.67
N LYS A 311 -74.52 -111.30 -37.89
CA LYS A 311 -74.89 -109.91 -38.15
C LYS A 311 -74.59 -109.01 -36.95
N GLU A 312 -74.77 -109.50 -35.73
CA GLU A 312 -74.51 -108.74 -34.50
C GLU A 312 -73.01 -108.52 -34.29
N TYR A 313 -72.16 -109.53 -34.51
CA TYR A 313 -70.71 -109.37 -34.51
C TYR A 313 -70.21 -108.44 -35.62
N ARG A 314 -70.78 -108.53 -36.84
CA ARG A 314 -70.46 -107.61 -37.93
C ARG A 314 -70.93 -106.18 -37.60
N ARG A 315 -72.08 -106.01 -36.96
CA ARG A 315 -72.61 -104.70 -36.55
C ARG A 315 -71.79 -104.08 -35.43
N LEU A 316 -71.33 -104.89 -34.46
CA LEU A 316 -70.42 -104.46 -33.41
C LEU A 316 -69.04 -104.12 -33.98
N ALA A 317 -68.49 -104.91 -34.91
CA ALA A 317 -67.25 -104.59 -35.60
C ALA A 317 -67.36 -103.30 -36.44
N ASN A 318 -68.49 -103.10 -37.12
CA ASN A 318 -68.76 -101.87 -37.88
C ASN A 318 -69.06 -100.66 -36.99
N GLY A 319 -69.55 -100.85 -35.76
CA GLY A 319 -69.74 -99.78 -34.78
C GLY A 319 -68.43 -99.34 -34.09
N TYR A 320 -67.36 -100.13 -34.25
CA TYR A 320 -66.01 -99.84 -33.78
C TYR A 320 -65.11 -99.24 -34.88
N SER A 321 -65.70 -98.72 -35.97
CA SER A 321 -64.98 -97.89 -36.94
C SER A 321 -64.61 -96.56 -36.29
N PHE A 322 -63.32 -96.27 -36.29
CA PHE A 322 -62.73 -95.03 -35.78
C PHE A 322 -63.37 -93.82 -36.51
N ASN A 323 -64.14 -93.00 -35.80
CA ASN A 323 -64.56 -91.63 -36.16
C ASN A 323 -65.27 -91.44 -37.54
N PRO A 324 -66.59 -91.12 -37.60
CA PRO A 324 -67.29 -90.87 -38.87
C PRO A 324 -66.99 -89.50 -39.53
N GLN A 325 -65.99 -88.75 -39.06
CA GLN A 325 -65.61 -87.43 -39.59
C GLN A 325 -64.18 -87.36 -40.14
N LEU A 326 -63.67 -88.43 -40.75
CA LEU A 326 -62.50 -88.32 -41.62
C LEU A 326 -62.95 -88.03 -43.05
N PHE A 327 -62.46 -86.91 -43.57
CA PHE A 327 -62.59 -86.43 -44.93
C PHE A 327 -62.12 -87.53 -45.90
N ASP A 328 -62.96 -87.94 -46.85
CA ASP A 328 -62.55 -88.84 -47.93
C ASP A 328 -61.52 -88.09 -48.79
N PHE A 329 -60.24 -88.46 -48.67
CA PHE A 329 -59.21 -88.00 -49.60
C PHE A 329 -59.60 -88.46 -51.01
N SER A 330 -59.68 -87.52 -51.96
CA SER A 330 -59.87 -87.90 -53.37
C SER A 330 -58.58 -88.52 -53.92
N GLU A 331 -58.67 -89.37 -54.95
CA GLU A 331 -57.50 -89.99 -55.61
C GLU A 331 -56.46 -88.97 -56.13
N GLU A 332 -56.84 -87.69 -56.24
CA GLU A 332 -55.92 -86.59 -56.56
C GLU A 332 -55.03 -86.14 -55.39
N GLU A 333 -55.49 -86.26 -54.14
CA GLU A 333 -54.74 -85.88 -52.95
C GLU A 333 -53.70 -86.95 -52.55
N GLU A 334 -53.99 -88.23 -52.76
CA GLU A 334 -53.00 -89.32 -52.60
C GLU A 334 -51.87 -89.25 -53.64
N LYS A 335 -52.14 -88.74 -54.84
CA LYS A 335 -51.10 -88.49 -55.86
C LYS A 335 -50.18 -87.32 -55.52
N LYS A 336 -50.66 -86.31 -54.78
CA LYS A 336 -49.80 -85.22 -54.28
C LYS A 336 -48.86 -85.67 -53.17
N LEU A 337 -49.28 -86.65 -52.36
CA LEU A 337 -48.47 -87.20 -51.27
C LEU A 337 -47.43 -88.23 -51.74
N SER A 338 -47.64 -88.88 -52.89
CA SER A 338 -46.68 -89.84 -53.47
C SER A 338 -45.56 -89.20 -54.31
N LEU A 339 -45.60 -87.88 -54.54
CA LEU A 339 -44.57 -87.14 -55.29
C LEU A 339 -43.47 -86.50 -54.41
N ILE A 340 -43.49 -86.73 -53.10
CA ILE A 340 -42.38 -86.36 -52.21
C ILE A 340 -41.75 -87.66 -51.69
N ARG A 341 -41.05 -88.37 -52.58
CA ARG A 341 -39.99 -89.29 -52.14
C ARG A 341 -38.77 -88.45 -51.80
N ASP A 342 -38.17 -88.81 -50.67
CA ASP A 342 -36.78 -88.53 -50.32
C ASP A 342 -35.89 -88.63 -51.55
N ASP A 343 -35.30 -87.50 -51.93
CA ASP A 343 -34.04 -87.46 -52.66
C ASP A 343 -33.17 -86.36 -52.06
N SER A 344 -31.92 -86.75 -51.84
CA SER A 344 -30.74 -85.90 -51.61
C SER A 344 -30.61 -85.29 -50.20
N VAL A 345 -29.83 -85.94 -49.32
CA VAL A 345 -28.36 -85.84 -49.23
C VAL A 345 -27.92 -84.57 -48.49
N GLY A 346 -27.43 -84.79 -47.28
CA GLY A 346 -26.16 -84.23 -46.81
C GLY A 346 -26.00 -82.72 -46.85
N ALA A 347 -26.38 -82.07 -45.76
CA ALA A 347 -25.57 -80.97 -45.21
C ALA A 347 -25.71 -80.98 -43.69
N VAL A 348 -24.93 -81.85 -43.04
CA VAL A 348 -24.46 -81.62 -41.67
C VAL A 348 -23.60 -80.35 -41.74
N THR A 349 -24.21 -79.18 -41.57
CA THR A 349 -23.46 -78.00 -41.19
C THR A 349 -23.36 -78.04 -39.68
N ASN A 350 -22.18 -78.45 -39.23
CA ASN A 350 -21.75 -78.28 -37.85
C ASN A 350 -22.03 -76.83 -37.44
N GLN A 351 -23.04 -76.68 -36.60
CA GLN A 351 -23.32 -75.45 -35.89
C GLN A 351 -22.09 -75.14 -35.05
N LYS A 352 -21.34 -74.14 -35.54
CA LYS A 352 -20.48 -73.21 -34.81
C LYS A 352 -20.37 -73.52 -33.32
N ASN A 353 -19.44 -74.39 -32.97
CA ASN A 353 -18.81 -74.34 -31.66
C ASN A 353 -17.62 -73.37 -31.75
N CYS A 354 -17.71 -72.36 -30.88
CA CYS A 354 -16.58 -71.71 -30.22
C CYS A 354 -15.58 -70.98 -31.14
N SER A 355 -15.91 -69.74 -31.49
CA SER A 355 -14.90 -68.69 -31.60
C SER A 355 -14.67 -68.14 -30.18
N PRO A 356 -13.42 -67.86 -29.78
CA PRO A 356 -13.06 -67.77 -28.39
C PRO A 356 -13.70 -66.53 -27.77
N PHE A 357 -14.16 -66.72 -26.55
CA PHE A 357 -14.14 -65.71 -25.50
C PHE A 357 -12.86 -64.88 -25.70
N LYS A 358 -13.00 -63.65 -26.23
CA LYS A 358 -11.97 -62.65 -26.00
C LYS A 358 -12.14 -62.29 -24.54
N ASP A 359 -11.34 -62.93 -23.70
CA ASP A 359 -10.84 -62.29 -22.49
C ASP A 359 -10.07 -61.05 -22.93
N THR A 360 -10.81 -59.97 -23.24
CA THR A 360 -10.32 -58.66 -22.89
C THR A 360 -10.57 -58.54 -21.39
N HIS A 361 -9.62 -59.06 -20.62
CA HIS A 361 -9.23 -58.34 -19.42
C HIS A 361 -9.21 -56.85 -19.80
N PRO A 362 -9.87 -55.95 -19.05
CA PRO A 362 -9.24 -54.66 -18.91
C PRO A 362 -7.89 -54.99 -18.27
N THR A 363 -6.83 -54.91 -19.06
CA THR A 363 -5.54 -54.53 -18.50
C THR A 363 -5.86 -53.33 -17.62
N GLU A 364 -5.62 -53.48 -16.32
CA GLU A 364 -5.39 -52.33 -15.47
C GLU A 364 -4.28 -51.55 -16.16
N ASP A 365 -4.64 -50.59 -17.00
CA ASP A 365 -3.87 -49.38 -17.12
C ASP A 365 -3.94 -48.79 -15.72
N SER A 366 -2.98 -49.21 -14.89
CA SER A 366 -2.47 -48.37 -13.83
C SER A 366 -2.37 -46.98 -14.43
N PRO A 367 -3.06 -45.95 -13.89
CA PRO A 367 -2.69 -44.61 -14.26
C PRO A 367 -1.19 -44.53 -14.04
N GLU A 368 -0.45 -44.10 -15.06
CA GLU A 368 0.90 -43.58 -14.85
C GLU A 368 0.81 -42.74 -13.58
N GLU A 369 1.50 -43.18 -12.54
CA GLU A 369 1.79 -42.35 -11.39
C GLU A 369 2.52 -41.15 -11.98
N VAL A 370 1.76 -40.11 -12.32
CA VAL A 370 2.31 -38.77 -12.50
C VAL A 370 2.93 -38.49 -11.15
N GLU A 371 4.25 -38.66 -11.08
CA GLU A 371 5.03 -38.37 -9.90
C GLU A 371 4.59 -36.98 -9.41
N LEU A 372 4.05 -36.94 -8.19
CA LEU A 372 3.59 -35.71 -7.55
C LEU A 372 4.70 -34.65 -7.45
N ASP A 373 5.94 -35.02 -7.75
CA ASP A 373 7.10 -34.16 -7.85
C ASP A 373 7.02 -33.17 -9.03
N GLU A 374 6.35 -33.52 -10.14
CA GLU A 374 6.22 -32.61 -11.30
C GLU A 374 5.12 -31.54 -11.10
N ILE A 375 4.13 -31.82 -10.25
CA ILE A 375 3.08 -30.85 -9.87
C ILE A 375 3.57 -29.90 -8.77
N LEU A 376 4.49 -30.34 -7.91
CA LEU A 376 5.10 -29.50 -6.87
C LEU A 376 6.09 -28.46 -7.44
N GLU A 377 6.70 -28.71 -8.61
CA GLU A 377 7.62 -27.74 -9.24
C GLU A 377 6.89 -26.51 -9.82
N LEU A 378 5.60 -26.63 -10.15
CA LEU A 378 4.76 -25.50 -10.58
C LEU A 378 4.27 -24.62 -9.42
N PHE A 379 4.30 -25.12 -8.19
CA PHE A 379 3.84 -24.36 -7.01
C PHE A 379 4.95 -23.52 -6.34
N VAL A 380 6.22 -23.72 -6.72
CA VAL A 380 7.37 -22.96 -6.19
C VAL A 380 7.72 -21.74 -7.07
N ARG A 381 7.06 -21.55 -8.22
CA ARG A 381 7.30 -20.44 -9.16
C ARG A 381 6.16 -19.40 -9.27
N LEU A 382 5.18 -19.43 -8.39
CA LEU A 382 4.14 -18.39 -8.22
C LEU A 382 4.20 -17.84 -6.79
#